data_AF-A0A0W8C784-F1
#
_entry.id   AF-A0A0W8C784-F1
#
_cell.length_a   1.000
_cell.length_b   1.000
_cell.length_c   1.000
_cell.angle_alpha   90.00
_cell.angle_beta   90.00
_cell.angle_gamma   90.00
#
_symmetry.space_group_name_H-M   'P 1'
#
loop_
_entity.id
_entity.type
_entity.pdbx_description
1 polymer ?
#
loop_
_entity_poly.entity_id
_entity_poly.type
_entity_poly.pdbx_seq_one_letter_code
_entity_poly.pdbx_strand_id
1 'polypeptide(L)'
;MSVRAAAKQFGIPRQTLSDGIADKENILAYKGSEKTLALTTGRPESIPFSPALVVFMKDLRRTDQALTTTRMAQFIRENYFDWLTDYTTNKKDTAAAYDSLLHLLRRFAYRHGFVQRTPHGLKENREDLIETQRAFSEVFKTKYGDMPSKVIVNIDETGVYYDTPPTRILCERGAPSNITTSQKHSARMTVPFLLFVE
;
A
#
# COMPACT_ATOMS: atom_id res chain seq x y z
N MET A 1 -13.58 -20.42 47.80
CA MET A 1 -12.66 -21.38 47.14
C MET A 1 -11.25 -20.79 47.19
N SER A 2 -10.21 -21.57 47.50
CA SER A 2 -8.83 -21.04 47.49
C SER A 2 -8.29 -20.92 46.06
N VAL A 3 -7.35 -19.99 45.81
CA VAL A 3 -6.72 -19.80 44.48
C VAL A 3 -6.11 -21.10 43.97
N ARG A 4 -5.56 -21.93 44.86
CA ARG A 4 -4.97 -23.23 44.52
C ARG A 4 -6.04 -24.25 44.11
N ALA A 5 -7.20 -24.25 44.76
CA ALA A 5 -8.32 -25.11 44.39
C ALA A 5 -8.92 -24.69 43.03
N ALA A 6 -9.07 -23.39 42.81
CA ALA A 6 -9.54 -22.83 41.53
C ALA A 6 -8.55 -23.13 40.38
N ALA A 7 -7.24 -22.95 40.59
CA ALA A 7 -6.22 -23.26 39.59
C ALA A 7 -6.30 -24.72 39.11
N LYS A 8 -6.50 -25.65 40.05
CA LYS A 8 -6.63 -27.09 39.74
C LYS A 8 -7.93 -27.40 39.03
N GLN A 9 -9.03 -26.77 39.41
CA GLN A 9 -10.35 -27.01 38.83
C GLN A 9 -10.47 -26.47 37.39
N PHE A 10 -9.92 -25.29 37.13
CA PHE A 10 -10.04 -24.60 35.84
C PHE A 10 -8.84 -24.80 34.92
N GLY A 11 -7.78 -25.48 35.37
CA GLY A 11 -6.56 -25.70 34.59
C GLY A 11 -5.77 -24.41 34.31
N ILE A 12 -6.01 -23.35 35.08
CA ILE A 12 -5.36 -22.05 34.91
C ILE A 12 -4.16 -21.97 35.87
N PRO A 13 -2.97 -21.52 35.42
CA PRO A 13 -1.84 -21.31 36.30
C PRO A 13 -2.20 -20.42 37.50
N ARG A 14 -1.75 -20.82 38.69
CA ARG A 14 -2.03 -20.08 39.93
C ARG A 14 -1.64 -18.62 39.83
N GLN A 15 -0.52 -18.32 39.16
CA GLN A 15 0.00 -16.97 39.00
C GLN A 15 -0.98 -16.09 38.22
N THR A 16 -1.52 -16.58 37.11
CA THR A 16 -2.54 -15.90 36.30
C THR A 16 -3.80 -15.58 37.12
N LEU A 17 -4.25 -16.50 37.97
CA LEU A 17 -5.40 -16.24 38.86
C LEU A 17 -5.06 -15.20 39.94
N SER A 18 -3.86 -15.24 40.51
CA SER A 18 -3.40 -14.22 41.46
C SER A 18 -3.33 -12.83 40.82
N ASP A 19 -2.80 -12.75 39.60
CA ASP A 19 -2.66 -11.49 38.86
C ASP A 19 -4.04 -10.90 38.51
N GLY A 20 -4.98 -11.74 38.06
CA GLY A 20 -6.36 -11.31 37.82
C GLY A 20 -7.10 -10.88 39.09
N ILE A 21 -6.81 -11.51 40.25
CA ILE A 21 -7.34 -11.08 41.55
C ILE A 21 -6.73 -9.74 41.98
N ALA A 22 -5.43 -9.53 41.72
CA ALA A 22 -4.75 -8.27 42.02
C ALA A 22 -5.29 -7.12 41.15
N ASP A 23 -5.62 -7.39 39.88
CA ASP A 23 -6.14 -6.42 38.92
C ASP A 23 -7.68 -6.38 38.85
N LYS A 24 -8.37 -7.02 39.81
CA LYS A 24 -9.83 -7.24 39.76
C LYS A 24 -10.64 -5.95 39.57
N GLU A 25 -10.21 -4.85 40.20
CA GLU A 25 -10.94 -3.59 40.17
C GLU A 25 -10.88 -2.96 38.78
N ASN A 26 -9.73 -3.04 38.11
CA ASN A 26 -9.57 -2.53 36.74
C ASN A 26 -10.33 -3.39 35.73
N ILE A 27 -10.33 -4.72 35.91
CA ILE A 27 -11.09 -5.65 35.07
C ILE A 27 -12.60 -5.37 35.18
N LEU A 28 -13.11 -5.18 36.40
CA LEU A 28 -14.53 -4.90 36.65
C LEU A 28 -14.94 -3.48 36.27
N ALA A 29 -14.02 -2.50 36.36
CA ALA A 29 -14.27 -1.12 35.96
C ALA A 29 -14.21 -0.89 34.44
N TYR A 30 -13.78 -1.89 33.66
CA TYR A 30 -13.67 -1.77 32.21
C TYR A 30 -15.04 -1.64 31.53
N LYS A 31 -15.28 -0.50 30.86
CA LYS A 31 -16.52 -0.19 30.12
C LYS A 31 -16.35 -0.24 28.59
N GLY A 32 -15.22 -0.76 28.09
CA GLY A 32 -14.93 -0.86 26.66
C GLY A 32 -15.63 -2.06 25.99
N SER A 33 -15.53 -2.15 24.66
CA SER A 33 -16.14 -3.29 23.94
C SER A 33 -15.36 -4.58 24.17
N GLU A 34 -16.04 -5.71 24.33
CA GLU A 34 -15.39 -7.03 24.46
C GLU A 34 -14.53 -7.39 23.23
N LYS A 35 -14.87 -6.86 22.05
CA LYS A 35 -14.06 -6.99 20.83
C LYS A 35 -12.71 -6.28 20.92
N THR A 36 -12.55 -5.40 21.91
CA THR A 36 -11.32 -4.68 22.21
C THR A 36 -10.46 -5.40 23.25
N LEU A 37 -10.97 -6.40 23.99
CA LEU A 37 -10.16 -7.18 24.94
C LEU A 37 -9.14 -8.07 24.22
N ALA A 38 -9.47 -8.57 23.02
CA ALA A 38 -8.55 -9.31 22.16
C ALA A 38 -7.58 -8.39 21.38
N LEU A 39 -7.85 -7.09 21.37
CA LEU A 39 -6.94 -6.09 20.84
C LEU A 39 -6.15 -5.55 22.01
N THR A 40 -4.95 -6.08 22.24
CA THR A 40 -3.97 -5.39 23.09
C THR A 40 -4.08 -3.90 22.82
N THR A 41 -4.21 -3.07 23.86
CA THR A 41 -4.15 -1.61 23.75
C THR A 41 -3.04 -1.30 22.76
N GLY A 42 -3.42 -0.87 21.56
CA GLY A 42 -2.52 -0.96 20.41
C GLY A 42 -1.20 -0.27 20.76
N ARG A 43 -0.06 -0.87 20.40
CA ARG A 43 1.25 -0.28 20.66
C ARG A 43 1.20 1.21 20.30
N PRO A 44 1.54 2.12 21.26
CA PRO A 44 1.41 3.55 21.06
C PRO A 44 2.10 3.98 19.76
N GLU A 45 1.56 5.01 19.11
CA GLU A 45 2.15 5.56 17.90
C GLU A 45 3.60 5.95 18.19
N SER A 46 4.54 5.22 17.59
CA SER A 46 5.99 5.40 17.82
C SER A 46 6.53 6.70 17.21
N ILE A 47 5.69 7.42 16.45
CA ILE A 47 6.09 8.59 15.67
C ILE A 47 5.57 9.84 16.41
N PRO A 48 6.45 10.66 17.00
CA PRO A 48 6.05 11.80 17.83
C PRO A 48 5.38 12.93 17.03
N PHE A 49 5.60 12.98 15.72
CA PHE A 49 5.04 13.96 14.78
C PHE A 49 3.90 13.38 13.92
N SER A 50 3.14 12.43 14.47
CA SER A 50 2.00 11.79 13.79
C SER A 50 1.06 12.79 13.08
N PRO A 51 0.60 13.89 13.71
CA PRO A 51 -0.30 14.84 13.06
C PRO A 51 0.28 15.47 11.79
N ALA A 52 1.56 15.88 11.82
CA ALA A 52 2.22 16.51 10.68
C ALA A 52 2.37 15.54 9.50
N LEU A 53 2.72 14.28 9.79
CA LEU A 53 2.84 13.25 8.75
C LEU A 53 1.48 12.92 8.13
N VAL A 54 0.40 12.90 8.91
CA VAL A 54 -0.97 12.69 8.38
C VAL A 54 -1.38 13.85 7.47
N VAL A 55 -1.12 15.11 7.86
CA VAL A 55 -1.42 16.28 7.02
C VAL A 55 -0.70 16.18 5.69
N PHE A 56 0.61 15.90 5.72
CA PHE A 56 1.40 15.68 4.50
C PHE A 56 0.82 14.58 3.59
N MET A 57 0.44 13.43 4.17
CA MET A 57 -0.16 12.33 3.41
C MET A 57 -1.48 12.73 2.73
N LYS A 58 -2.31 13.50 3.44
CA LYS A 58 -3.59 14.00 2.92
C LYS A 58 -3.40 15.05 1.85
N ASP A 59 -2.48 15.99 2.04
CA ASP A 59 -2.21 17.05 1.08
C ASP A 59 -1.66 16.50 -0.24
N LEU A 60 -0.76 15.52 -0.18
CA LEU A 60 -0.29 14.80 -1.38
C LEU A 60 -1.44 14.12 -2.13
N ARG A 61 -2.38 13.50 -1.40
CA ARG A 61 -3.51 12.83 -2.06
C ARG A 61 -4.56 13.81 -2.57
N ARG A 62 -4.70 14.98 -1.95
CA ARG A 62 -5.58 16.06 -2.42
C ARG A 62 -5.15 16.61 -3.77
N THR A 63 -3.85 16.60 -4.06
CA THR A 63 -3.27 17.02 -5.34
C THR A 63 -3.08 15.87 -6.34
N ASP A 64 -3.72 14.72 -6.09
CA ASP A 64 -3.56 13.49 -6.88
C ASP A 64 -2.10 13.06 -7.07
N GLN A 65 -1.24 13.37 -6.10
CA GLN A 65 0.14 12.92 -6.13
C GLN A 65 0.27 11.50 -5.57
N ALA A 66 1.18 10.72 -6.15
CA ALA A 66 1.48 9.37 -5.71
C ALA A 66 2.11 9.37 -4.30
N LEU A 67 1.36 8.88 -3.31
CA LEU A 67 1.85 8.69 -1.96
C LEU A 67 2.49 7.29 -1.83
N THR A 68 3.76 7.25 -1.44
CA THR A 68 4.50 6.01 -1.15
C THR A 68 5.18 6.09 0.21
N THR A 69 5.55 4.94 0.78
CA THR A 69 6.33 4.90 2.03
C THR A 69 7.71 5.56 1.87
N THR A 70 8.27 5.53 0.66
CA THR A 70 9.52 6.24 0.34
C THR A 70 9.34 7.77 0.37
N ARG A 71 8.22 8.29 -0.15
CA ARG A 71 7.88 9.72 -0.05
C ARG A 71 7.65 10.15 1.39
N MET A 72 7.02 9.32 2.20
CA MET A 72 6.89 9.54 3.65
C MET A 72 8.26 9.56 4.34
N ALA A 73 9.16 8.64 4.00
CA ALA A 73 10.52 8.61 4.56
C ALA A 73 11.34 9.85 4.15
N GLN A 74 11.16 10.33 2.91
CA GLN A 74 11.78 11.57 2.44
C GLN A 74 11.30 12.78 3.25
N PHE A 75 9.99 12.90 3.49
CA PHE A 75 9.43 13.96 4.33
C PHE A 75 10.02 13.94 5.75
N ILE A 76 10.17 12.75 6.34
CA ILE A 76 10.79 12.60 7.67
C ILE A 76 12.26 13.01 7.65
N ARG A 77 13.02 12.59 6.63
CA ARG A 77 14.43 12.96 6.47
C ARG A 77 14.62 14.48 6.38
N GLU A 78 13.68 15.18 5.74
CA GLU A 78 13.76 16.63 5.51
C GLU A 78 13.31 17.46 6.73
N ASN A 79 12.32 16.98 7.50
CA ASN A 79 11.69 17.76 8.57
C ASN A 79 12.04 17.27 9.99
N TYR A 80 12.46 16.01 10.13
CA TYR A 80 12.68 15.33 11.41
C TYR A 80 13.96 14.47 11.35
N PHE A 81 15.04 15.07 10.85
CA PHE A 81 16.32 14.38 10.66
C PHE A 81 16.87 13.82 11.98
N ASP A 82 16.83 14.58 13.08
CA ASP A 82 17.33 14.15 14.39
C ASP A 82 16.61 12.90 14.89
N TRP A 83 15.29 12.85 14.72
CA TRP A 83 14.50 11.66 15.05
C TRP A 83 14.87 10.47 14.16
N LEU A 84 15.11 10.71 12.87
CA LEU A 84 15.54 9.66 11.94
C LEU A 84 16.92 9.12 12.33
N THR A 85 17.88 9.98 12.69
CA THR A 85 19.20 9.56 13.16
C THR A 85 19.06 8.71 14.42
N ASP A 86 18.32 9.19 15.42
CA ASP A 86 18.07 8.45 16.67
C ASP A 86 17.41 7.10 16.41
N TYR A 87 16.43 7.03 15.51
CA TYR A 87 15.76 5.80 15.12
C TYR A 87 16.71 4.77 14.49
N THR A 88 17.72 5.23 13.76
CA THR A 88 18.69 4.37 13.06
C THR A 88 19.89 3.96 13.91
N THR A 89 20.23 4.69 14.98
CA THR A 89 21.43 4.44 15.82
C THR A 89 21.57 3.01 16.36
N ASN A 90 20.46 2.40 16.78
CA ASN A 90 20.44 1.07 17.39
C ASN A 90 20.20 -0.07 16.39
N LYS A 91 20.25 0.22 15.09
CA LYS A 91 19.96 -0.77 14.04
C LYS A 91 21.26 -1.45 13.60
N LYS A 92 21.16 -2.75 13.31
CA LYS A 92 22.30 -3.59 12.94
C LYS A 92 22.97 -3.17 11.63
N ASP A 93 22.18 -2.68 10.67
CA ASP A 93 22.63 -2.28 9.34
C ASP A 93 21.76 -1.14 8.81
N THR A 94 22.33 -0.31 7.93
CA THR A 94 21.68 0.80 7.25
C THR A 94 20.52 0.35 6.36
N ALA A 95 20.70 -0.73 5.60
CA ALA A 95 19.62 -1.30 4.77
C ALA A 95 18.47 -1.82 5.64
N ALA A 96 18.80 -2.58 6.70
CA ALA A 96 17.81 -3.07 7.66
C ALA A 96 17.10 -1.92 8.41
N ALA A 97 17.81 -0.82 8.70
CA ALA A 97 17.24 0.38 9.31
C ALA A 97 16.20 1.01 8.39
N TYR A 98 16.55 1.19 7.11
CA TYR A 98 15.67 1.75 6.10
C TYR A 98 14.43 0.87 5.85
N ASP A 99 14.60 -0.45 5.70
CA ASP A 99 13.47 -1.38 5.57
C ASP A 99 12.55 -1.32 6.79
N SER A 100 13.13 -1.29 8.00
CA SER A 100 12.34 -1.17 9.23
C SER A 100 11.54 0.14 9.29
N LEU A 101 12.10 1.23 8.76
CA LEU A 101 11.41 2.52 8.64
C LEU A 101 10.24 2.42 7.65
N LEU A 102 10.46 1.85 6.46
CA LEU A 102 9.39 1.66 5.48
C LEU A 102 8.25 0.81 6.05
N HIS A 103 8.56 -0.23 6.82
CA HIS A 103 7.56 -1.04 7.51
C HIS A 103 6.79 -0.26 8.58
N LEU A 104 7.47 0.58 9.36
CA LEU A 104 6.85 1.45 10.35
C LEU A 104 5.86 2.41 9.67
N LEU A 105 6.29 3.06 8.58
CA LEU A 105 5.48 4.02 7.82
C LEU A 105 4.29 3.36 7.13
N ARG A 106 4.44 2.12 6.66
CA ARG A 106 3.33 1.35 6.10
C ARG A 106 2.26 1.04 7.15
N ARG A 107 2.68 0.62 8.35
CA ARG A 107 1.76 0.37 9.48
C ARG A 107 1.08 1.65 9.94
N PHE A 108 1.82 2.75 9.99
CA PHE A 108 1.30 4.08 10.28
C PHE A 108 0.18 4.45 9.29
N ALA A 109 0.46 4.35 7.98
CA ALA A 109 -0.52 4.66 6.95
C ALA A 109 -1.82 3.84 7.10
N TYR A 110 -1.70 2.53 7.36
CA TYR A 110 -2.86 1.65 7.59
C TYR A 110 -3.67 2.04 8.82
N ARG A 111 -3.01 2.47 9.91
CA ARG A 111 -3.67 2.95 11.11
C ARG A 111 -4.47 4.23 10.86
N HIS A 112 -3.97 5.13 10.00
CA HIS A 112 -4.65 6.37 9.63
C HIS A 112 -5.61 6.24 8.43
N GLY A 113 -6.04 5.01 8.11
CA GLY A 113 -7.09 4.79 7.11
C GLY A 113 -6.61 4.80 5.66
N PHE A 114 -5.31 4.80 5.40
CA PHE A 114 -4.78 4.57 4.06
C PHE A 114 -4.69 3.08 3.75
N VAL A 115 -4.76 2.71 2.48
CA VAL A 115 -4.65 1.34 1.99
C VAL A 115 -3.80 1.36 0.72
N GLN A 116 -3.03 0.30 0.51
CA GLN A 116 -2.22 0.16 -0.70
C GLN A 116 -3.12 -0.21 -1.87
N ARG A 117 -3.05 0.55 -2.97
CA ARG A 117 -3.81 0.32 -4.21
C ARG A 117 -2.91 0.45 -5.42
N THR A 118 -3.27 -0.24 -6.49
CA THR A 118 -2.67 0.00 -7.82
C THR A 118 -3.29 1.27 -8.39
N PRO A 119 -2.50 2.25 -8.83
CA PRO A 119 -3.03 3.43 -9.49
C PRO A 119 -3.78 2.99 -10.75
N HIS A 120 -5.06 3.35 -10.83
CA HIS A 120 -5.90 3.02 -11.97
C HIS A 120 -6.36 4.31 -12.65
N GLY A 121 -6.43 4.25 -13.97
CA GLY A 121 -7.04 5.31 -14.78
C GLY A 121 -7.48 4.67 -16.07
N LEU A 122 -8.77 4.39 -16.18
CA LEU A 122 -9.42 4.05 -17.44
C LEU A 122 -9.39 5.31 -18.31
N LYS A 123 -8.85 5.18 -19.53
CA LYS A 123 -8.82 6.29 -20.50
C LYS A 123 -10.09 6.36 -21.36
N GLU A 124 -10.84 5.27 -21.49
CA GLU A 124 -11.94 5.11 -22.46
C GLU A 124 -13.02 4.16 -21.92
N ASN A 125 -14.25 4.25 -22.43
CA ASN A 125 -15.36 3.34 -22.10
C ASN A 125 -15.09 1.94 -22.69
N ARG A 126 -15.39 0.89 -21.92
CA ARG A 126 -15.16 -0.50 -22.31
C ARG A 126 -16.01 -0.92 -23.51
N GLU A 127 -17.23 -0.42 -23.59
CA GLU A 127 -18.18 -0.79 -24.65
C GLU A 127 -17.70 -0.27 -26.01
N ASP A 128 -17.28 0.99 -26.06
CA ASP A 128 -16.75 1.66 -27.26
C ASP A 128 -15.47 0.97 -27.79
N LEU A 129 -14.62 0.47 -26.88
CA LEU A 129 -13.42 -0.30 -27.25
C LEU A 129 -13.77 -1.64 -27.93
N ILE A 130 -14.79 -2.33 -27.44
CA ILE A 130 -15.23 -3.62 -28.00
C ILE A 130 -15.83 -3.41 -29.39
N GLU A 131 -16.62 -2.35 -29.57
CA GLU A 131 -17.20 -2.00 -30.87
C GLU A 131 -16.11 -1.66 -31.90
N THR A 132 -15.16 -0.81 -31.51
CA THR A 132 -14.02 -0.43 -32.37
C THR A 132 -13.18 -1.65 -32.76
N GLN A 133 -12.90 -2.56 -31.83
CA GLN A 133 -12.17 -3.80 -32.09
C GLN A 133 -12.91 -4.70 -33.09
N ARG A 134 -14.23 -4.83 -32.95
CA ARG A 134 -15.06 -5.66 -33.83
C ARG A 134 -15.08 -5.09 -35.25
N ALA A 135 -15.34 -3.79 -35.39
CA ALA A 135 -15.35 -3.12 -36.69
C ALA A 135 -14.01 -3.25 -37.42
N PHE A 136 -12.89 -3.04 -36.71
CA PHE A 136 -11.55 -3.23 -37.29
C PHE A 136 -11.31 -4.68 -37.72
N SER A 137 -11.72 -5.64 -36.91
CA SER A 137 -11.53 -7.07 -37.17
C SER A 137 -12.30 -7.54 -38.41
N GLU A 138 -13.52 -7.04 -38.62
CA GLU A 138 -14.31 -7.31 -39.83
C GLU A 138 -13.59 -6.78 -41.08
N VAL A 139 -13.17 -5.51 -41.07
CA VAL A 139 -12.46 -4.89 -42.19
C VAL A 139 -11.14 -5.60 -42.50
N PHE A 140 -10.38 -5.96 -41.46
CA PHE A 140 -9.13 -6.69 -41.62
C PHE A 140 -9.35 -8.07 -42.25
N LYS A 141 -10.34 -8.82 -41.76
CA LYS A 141 -10.65 -10.16 -42.28
C LYS A 141 -11.15 -10.11 -43.73
N THR A 142 -11.96 -9.12 -44.10
CA THR A 142 -12.42 -8.97 -45.50
C THR A 142 -11.27 -8.65 -46.46
N LYS A 143 -10.30 -7.84 -46.04
CA LYS A 143 -9.20 -7.39 -46.92
C LYS A 143 -8.00 -8.34 -46.96
N TYR A 144 -7.69 -8.99 -45.84
CA TYR A 144 -6.44 -9.73 -45.65
C TYR A 144 -6.67 -11.17 -45.17
N GLY A 145 -7.91 -11.65 -45.09
CA GLY A 145 -8.24 -12.98 -44.57
C GLY A 145 -7.66 -14.15 -45.36
N ASP A 146 -7.40 -13.94 -46.65
CA ASP A 146 -6.80 -14.96 -47.55
C ASP A 146 -5.27 -14.92 -47.55
N MET A 147 -4.65 -13.95 -46.88
CA MET A 147 -3.20 -13.82 -46.82
C MET A 147 -2.61 -14.87 -45.85
N PRO A 148 -1.54 -15.58 -46.22
CA PRO A 148 -0.86 -16.47 -45.29
C PRO A 148 -0.26 -15.67 -44.13
N SER A 149 -0.45 -16.12 -42.89
CA SER A 149 0.01 -15.42 -41.67
C SER A 149 1.47 -15.00 -41.72
N LYS A 150 2.32 -15.79 -42.40
CA LYS A 150 3.76 -15.53 -42.58
C LYS A 150 4.09 -14.22 -43.31
N VAL A 151 3.12 -13.63 -44.02
CA VAL A 151 3.29 -12.35 -44.75
C VAL A 151 2.77 -11.17 -43.92
N ILE A 152 2.02 -11.44 -42.85
CA ILE A 152 1.46 -10.42 -41.98
C ILE A 152 2.49 -10.10 -40.89
N VAL A 153 3.16 -8.96 -41.05
CA VAL A 153 4.14 -8.48 -40.07
C VAL A 153 3.46 -7.48 -39.15
N ASN A 154 3.57 -7.69 -37.84
CA ASN A 154 3.12 -6.72 -36.87
C ASN A 154 4.25 -5.72 -36.60
N ILE A 155 4.00 -4.45 -36.91
CA ILE A 155 4.87 -3.33 -36.57
C ILE A 155 4.14 -2.56 -35.48
N ASP A 156 4.71 -2.53 -34.28
CA ASP A 156 4.20 -1.69 -33.21
C ASP A 156 5.30 -0.81 -32.64
N GLU A 157 4.90 0.36 -32.15
CA GLU A 157 5.78 1.28 -31.45
C GLU A 157 5.53 1.13 -29.95
N THR A 158 6.41 0.40 -29.28
CA THR A 158 6.35 0.30 -27.81
C THR A 158 7.15 1.44 -27.19
N GLY A 159 6.48 2.22 -26.33
CA GLY A 159 7.15 3.22 -25.50
C GLY A 159 7.96 2.54 -24.40
N VAL A 160 9.28 2.72 -24.40
CA VAL A 160 10.16 2.35 -23.29
C VAL A 160 10.26 3.53 -22.34
N TYR A 161 9.77 3.35 -21.12
CA TYR A 161 9.79 4.38 -20.08
C TYR A 161 11.14 4.38 -19.36
N TYR A 162 11.72 5.57 -19.11
CA TYR A 162 12.97 5.69 -18.37
C TYR A 162 12.81 5.28 -16.90
N ASP A 163 11.68 5.67 -16.28
CA ASP A 163 11.35 5.29 -14.91
C ASP A 163 10.12 4.39 -14.88
N THR A 164 10.16 3.39 -14.00
CA THR A 164 8.99 2.58 -13.65
C THR A 164 8.15 3.35 -12.62
N PRO A 165 7.00 3.93 -13.01
CA PRO A 165 6.14 4.62 -12.07
C PRO A 165 5.71 3.65 -10.94
N PRO A 166 5.49 4.14 -9.72
CA PRO A 166 5.20 3.28 -8.57
C PRO A 166 3.97 2.41 -8.84
N THR A 167 4.18 1.09 -8.86
CA THR A 167 3.14 0.09 -9.14
C THR A 167 2.05 0.04 -8.07
N ARG A 168 2.37 0.55 -6.88
CA ARG A 168 1.47 0.60 -5.73
C ARG A 168 1.62 1.92 -4.99
N ILE A 169 0.49 2.56 -4.71
CA ILE A 169 0.40 3.82 -3.96
C ILE A 169 -0.47 3.62 -2.72
N LEU A 170 -0.33 4.51 -1.73
CA LEU A 170 -1.21 4.59 -0.56
C LEU A 170 -2.34 5.57 -0.85
N CYS A 171 -3.58 5.14 -0.68
CA CYS A 171 -4.77 5.96 -0.86
C CYS A 171 -5.65 5.88 0.38
N GLU A 172 -6.40 6.93 0.68
CA GLU A 172 -7.44 6.84 1.73
C GLU A 172 -8.45 5.74 1.40
N ARG A 173 -8.96 5.07 2.42
CA ARG A 173 -9.94 3.98 2.26
C ARG A 173 -11.20 4.54 1.59
N GLY A 174 -11.53 4.00 0.42
CA GLY A 174 -12.69 4.42 -0.37
C GLY A 174 -12.39 5.54 -1.36
N ALA A 175 -11.23 6.20 -1.28
CA ALA A 175 -10.85 7.26 -2.21
C ALA A 175 -10.35 6.70 -3.56
N PRO A 176 -10.47 7.49 -4.65
CA PRO A 176 -9.92 7.11 -5.95
C PRO A 176 -8.39 6.98 -5.89
N SER A 177 -7.85 6.04 -6.66
CA SER A 177 -6.40 5.80 -6.80
C SER A 177 -5.79 6.57 -7.97
N ASN A 178 -6.39 7.70 -8.33
CA ASN A 178 -5.93 8.55 -9.42
C ASN A 178 -4.55 9.14 -9.07
N ILE A 179 -3.73 9.26 -10.11
CA ILE A 179 -2.45 9.96 -10.06
C ILE A 179 -2.34 10.87 -11.27
N THR A 180 -1.62 11.97 -11.12
CA THR A 180 -1.35 12.88 -12.23
C THR A 180 -0.67 12.16 -13.40
N THR A 181 -1.01 12.57 -14.62
CA THR A 181 -0.51 11.96 -15.87
C THR A 181 1.01 11.93 -15.93
N SER A 182 1.69 12.97 -15.44
CA SER A 182 3.16 13.07 -15.40
C SER A 182 3.81 12.11 -14.40
N GLN A 183 3.09 11.70 -13.35
CA GLN A 183 3.58 10.70 -12.39
C GLN A 183 3.27 9.27 -12.83
N LYS A 184 2.23 9.09 -13.65
CA LYS A 184 1.90 7.78 -14.25
C LYS A 184 2.77 7.48 -15.45
N HIS A 185 3.15 8.48 -16.22
CA HIS A 185 3.88 8.34 -17.46
C HIS A 185 5.21 9.07 -17.33
N SER A 186 6.29 8.32 -17.05
CA SER A 186 7.65 8.84 -17.16
C SER A 186 7.94 9.26 -18.61
N ALA A 187 9.02 9.99 -18.81
CA ALA A 187 9.55 10.22 -20.15
C ALA A 187 9.72 8.87 -20.86
N ARG A 188 9.32 8.80 -22.12
CA ARG A 188 9.33 7.58 -22.92
C ARG A 188 10.20 7.79 -24.16
N MET A 189 10.98 6.78 -24.49
CA MET A 189 11.59 6.60 -25.80
C MET A 189 10.68 5.72 -26.64
N THR A 190 10.53 6.06 -27.91
CA THR A 190 9.80 5.22 -28.86
C THR A 190 10.78 4.24 -29.48
N VAL A 191 10.45 2.95 -29.44
CA VAL A 191 11.26 1.92 -30.07
C VAL A 191 10.35 1.12 -31.01
N PRO A 192 10.67 1.04 -32.31
CA PRO A 192 9.93 0.21 -33.23
C PRO A 192 10.23 -1.26 -32.93
N PHE A 193 9.17 -2.06 -32.75
CA PHE A 193 9.27 -3.48 -32.48
C PHE A 193 8.62 -4.26 -33.63
N LEU A 194 9.36 -5.22 -34.18
CA LEU A 194 8.90 -6.10 -35.25
C LEU A 194 8.62 -7.48 -34.67
N LEU A 195 7.37 -7.92 -34.66
CA LEU A 195 7.00 -9.30 -34.31
C LEU A 195 6.71 -10.08 -35.57
N PHE A 196 7.45 -11.17 -35.77
CA PHE A 196 7.05 -12.23 -36.68
C PHE A 196 6.03 -13.11 -35.96
N VAL A 197 4.81 -13.18 -36.50
CA VAL A 197 3.79 -14.10 -36.02
C VAL A 197 4.07 -15.46 -36.70
N GLU A 198 4.57 -16.44 -35.93
CA GLU A 198 4.74 -17.83 -36.40
C GLU A 198 3.40 -18.56 -36.56
#